data_AF-A0A379YMS4-F1
#
_entry.id   AF-A0A379YMS4-F1
#
_cell.length_a   1.000
_cell.length_b   1.000
_cell.length_c   1.000
_cell.angle_alpha   90.00
_cell.angle_beta   90.00
_cell.angle_gamma   90.00
#
_symmetry.space_group_name_H-M   'P 1'
#
loop_
_entity.id
_entity.type
_entity.pdbx_description
1 polymer ?
#
loop_
_entity_poly.entity_id
_entity_poly.type
_entity_poly.pdbx_seq_one_letter_code
_entity_poly.pdbx_strand_id
1 'polypeptide(L)'
;MKKGLMLLSLLVASVAGAAHADDAAIKKALASLGIQQADVQPSPVNGLKTVLTDSGVLYASEDGKHILQGPLFDVSGKEPVNVTNQLLSSKMDALKDQMIVYKAPKEKHVITVFTDITCGYCHKLHQQMKEYNDLGITVRYLAFRARGWLPRLKKTCSRSGAPPTRPRRLTPP
;
A
#
# COMPACT_ATOMS: atom_id res chain seq x y z
N MET A 1 63.75 -7.22 19.17
CA MET A 1 63.11 -7.48 17.86
C MET A 1 61.62 -7.14 18.00
N LYS A 2 61.23 -5.90 17.67
CA LYS A 2 59.88 -5.35 17.85
C LYS A 2 59.44 -4.65 16.56
N LYS A 3 59.04 -5.39 15.54
CA LYS A 3 58.40 -4.85 14.31
C LYS A 3 57.62 -5.98 13.64
N GLY A 4 56.35 -6.18 14.02
CA GLY A 4 55.56 -7.24 13.39
C GLY A 4 54.06 -7.23 13.68
N LEU A 5 53.52 -6.16 14.25
CA LEU A 5 52.13 -6.14 14.70
C LEU A 5 51.45 -4.81 14.36
N MET A 6 51.43 -4.41 13.08
CA MET A 6 50.78 -3.16 12.63
C MET A 6 50.25 -3.24 11.19
N LEU A 7 49.71 -4.37 10.71
CA LEU A 7 49.20 -4.44 9.32
C LEU A 7 47.92 -5.28 9.11
N LEU A 8 47.12 -5.54 10.15
CA LEU A 8 45.88 -6.33 10.01
C LEU A 8 44.64 -5.58 10.51
N SER A 9 44.44 -4.34 10.05
CA SER A 9 43.29 -3.52 10.48
C SER A 9 42.56 -2.80 9.34
N LEU A 10 42.81 -3.13 8.08
CA LEU A 10 42.29 -2.36 6.94
C LEU A 10 41.55 -3.22 5.89
N LEU A 11 40.64 -4.09 6.32
CA LEU A 11 39.80 -4.87 5.38
C LEU A 11 38.34 -5.05 5.84
N VAL A 12 37.74 -4.06 6.51
CA VAL A 12 36.32 -4.09 6.88
C VAL A 12 35.65 -2.76 6.55
N ALA A 13 35.55 -2.42 5.25
CA ALA A 13 34.79 -1.23 4.83
C ALA A 13 34.34 -1.31 3.35
N SER A 14 33.67 -2.38 2.93
CA SER A 14 33.14 -2.43 1.55
C SER A 14 32.03 -3.46 1.34
N VAL A 15 30.95 -3.41 2.14
CA VAL A 15 29.74 -4.25 1.88
C VAL A 15 28.43 -3.45 1.91
N ALA A 16 28.47 -2.13 1.79
CA ALA A 16 27.25 -1.29 1.78
C ALA A 16 26.73 -0.94 0.36
N GLY A 17 27.34 -1.46 -0.71
CA GLY A 17 27.08 -1.01 -2.09
C GLY A 17 26.11 -1.85 -2.92
N ALA A 18 25.79 -3.09 -2.55
CA ALA A 18 25.03 -3.99 -3.41
C ALA A 18 23.52 -3.68 -3.45
N ALA A 19 22.93 -3.24 -2.33
CA ALA A 19 21.48 -3.08 -2.24
C ALA A 19 20.91 -1.93 -3.13
N HIS A 20 21.72 -0.94 -3.51
CA HIS A 20 21.26 0.21 -4.30
C HIS A 20 21.45 0.06 -5.81
N ALA A 21 22.37 -0.80 -6.27
CA ALA A 21 22.63 -0.98 -7.70
C ALA A 21 21.48 -1.73 -8.40
N ASP A 22 20.89 -2.71 -7.71
CA ASP A 22 19.84 -3.59 -8.25
C ASP A 22 18.49 -2.87 -8.41
N ASP A 23 18.16 -1.96 -7.49
CA ASP A 23 16.93 -1.15 -7.54
C ASP A 23 16.88 -0.26 -8.80
N ALA A 24 18.03 0.28 -9.22
CA ALA A 24 18.13 1.13 -10.40
C ALA A 24 17.88 0.32 -11.69
N ALA A 25 18.35 -0.92 -11.76
CA ALA A 25 18.10 -1.83 -12.88
C ALA A 25 16.60 -2.15 -12.99
N ILE A 26 15.95 -2.47 -11.86
CA ILE A 26 14.51 -2.72 -11.79
C ILE A 26 13.70 -1.49 -12.24
N LYS A 27 14.01 -0.30 -11.70
CA LYS A 27 13.32 0.95 -12.09
C LYS A 27 13.49 1.25 -13.58
N LYS A 28 14.67 1.04 -14.15
CA LYS A 28 14.93 1.25 -15.58
C LYS A 28 14.13 0.27 -16.44
N ALA A 29 14.11 -1.02 -16.07
CA ALA A 29 13.32 -2.04 -16.76
C ALA A 29 11.82 -1.69 -16.74
N LEU A 30 11.28 -1.30 -15.59
CA LEU A 30 9.88 -0.90 -15.44
C LEU A 30 9.54 0.38 -16.22
N ALA A 31 10.43 1.37 -16.22
CA ALA A 31 10.24 2.59 -17.00
C ALA A 31 10.14 2.31 -18.50
N SER A 32 10.91 1.34 -19.02
CA SER A 32 10.82 0.92 -20.43
C SER A 32 9.47 0.29 -20.80
N LEU A 33 8.75 -0.25 -19.80
CA LEU A 33 7.40 -0.80 -19.93
C LEU A 33 6.30 0.25 -19.65
N GLY A 34 6.68 1.53 -19.50
CA GLY A 34 5.75 2.62 -19.22
C GLY A 34 5.38 2.79 -17.74
N ILE A 35 6.00 2.04 -16.82
CA ILE A 35 5.77 2.14 -15.38
C ILE A 35 6.80 3.11 -14.79
N GLN A 36 6.39 4.38 -14.62
CA GLN A 36 7.30 5.45 -14.19
C GLN A 36 7.40 5.63 -12.67
N GLN A 37 6.36 5.24 -11.93
CA GLN A 37 6.27 5.42 -10.48
C GLN A 37 6.32 4.04 -9.82
N ALA A 38 7.53 3.59 -9.52
CA ALA A 38 7.80 2.31 -8.88
C ALA A 38 8.58 2.52 -7.57
N ASP A 39 8.00 2.07 -6.46
CA ASP A 39 8.62 2.02 -5.13
C ASP A 39 9.13 0.59 -4.88
N VAL A 40 10.45 0.43 -4.84
CA VAL A 40 11.12 -0.87 -4.69
C VAL A 40 11.42 -1.10 -3.21
N GLN A 41 11.00 -2.25 -2.71
CA GLN A 41 11.09 -2.65 -1.31
C GLN A 41 11.67 -4.07 -1.21
N PRO A 42 12.27 -4.45 -0.08
CA PRO A 42 12.66 -5.83 0.18
C PRO A 42 11.49 -6.82 0.01
N SER A 43 11.79 -8.03 -0.45
CA SER A 43 10.86 -9.16 -0.49
C SER A 43 11.24 -10.18 0.59
N PRO A 44 10.28 -10.91 1.18
CA PRO A 44 10.59 -12.07 2.02
C PRO A 44 11.19 -13.26 1.23
N VAL A 45 11.15 -13.22 -0.11
CA VAL A 45 11.76 -14.25 -0.98
C VAL A 45 13.11 -13.77 -1.49
N ASN A 46 14.17 -14.53 -1.21
CA ASN A 46 15.52 -14.25 -1.69
C ASN A 46 15.59 -14.17 -3.22
N GLY A 47 16.33 -13.20 -3.75
CA GLY A 47 16.46 -12.97 -5.19
C GLY A 47 15.28 -12.25 -5.84
N LEU A 48 14.26 -11.88 -5.04
CA LEU A 48 13.14 -11.04 -5.49
C LEU A 48 13.10 -9.74 -4.70
N LYS A 49 12.55 -8.70 -5.33
CA LYS A 49 12.18 -7.42 -4.73
C LYS A 49 10.68 -7.20 -4.89
N THR A 50 10.06 -6.60 -3.88
CA THR A 50 8.67 -6.16 -3.96
C THR A 50 8.63 -4.80 -4.63
N VAL A 51 7.85 -4.64 -5.68
CA VAL A 51 7.73 -3.37 -6.42
C VAL A 51 6.29 -2.89 -6.39
N LEU A 52 6.07 -1.75 -5.73
CA LEU A 52 4.78 -1.09 -5.66
C LEU A 52 4.64 -0.12 -6.83
N THR A 53 3.57 -0.29 -7.60
CA THR A 53 3.25 0.55 -8.75
C THR A 53 1.82 1.06 -8.64
N ASP A 54 1.46 2.06 -9.45
CA ASP A 54 0.08 2.56 -9.52
C ASP A 54 -0.93 1.50 -10.00
N SER A 55 -0.45 0.46 -10.69
CA SER A 55 -1.27 -0.64 -11.23
C SER A 55 -1.31 -1.88 -10.32
N GLY A 56 -0.64 -1.84 -9.17
CA GLY A 56 -0.59 -2.95 -8.22
C GLY A 56 0.83 -3.32 -7.78
N VAL A 57 0.94 -4.42 -7.04
CA VAL A 57 2.21 -4.93 -6.53
C VAL A 57 2.77 -6.01 -7.46
N LEU A 58 4.04 -5.85 -7.81
CA LEU A 58 4.82 -6.77 -8.61
C LEU A 58 5.98 -7.31 -7.80
N TYR A 59 6.52 -8.45 -8.21
CA TYR A 59 7.76 -9.00 -7.70
C TYR A 59 8.76 -9.09 -8.85
N ALA A 60 9.90 -8.42 -8.72
CA ALA A 60 10.94 -8.40 -9.75
C ALA A 60 12.15 -9.19 -9.28
N SER A 61 12.84 -9.89 -10.19
CA SER A 61 14.18 -10.40 -9.90
C SER A 61 15.14 -9.24 -9.64
N GLU A 62 16.20 -9.46 -8.87
CA GLU A 62 17.21 -8.42 -8.56
C GLU A 62 17.86 -7.84 -9.82
N ASP A 63 18.00 -8.64 -10.89
CA ASP A 63 18.51 -8.18 -12.18
C ASP A 63 17.45 -7.49 -13.07
N GLY A 64 16.21 -7.37 -12.59
CA GLY A 64 15.10 -6.69 -13.28
C GLY A 64 14.57 -7.39 -14.53
N LYS A 65 15.03 -8.61 -14.84
CA LYS A 65 14.65 -9.31 -16.08
C LYS A 65 13.34 -10.09 -15.99
N HIS A 66 12.94 -10.48 -14.79
CA HIS A 66 11.74 -11.27 -14.56
C HIS A 66 10.78 -10.50 -13.66
N ILE A 67 9.50 -10.54 -13.99
CA ILE A 67 8.42 -9.92 -13.23
C ILE A 67 7.34 -10.97 -12.98
N LEU A 68 6.91 -11.06 -11.73
CA LEU A 68 5.77 -11.84 -11.29
C LEU A 68 4.70 -10.90 -10.75
N GLN A 69 3.45 -11.11 -11.15
CA GLN A 69 2.33 -10.38 -10.58
C GLN A 69 2.01 -10.95 -9.19
N GLY A 70 1.85 -10.08 -8.19
CA GLY A 70 1.39 -10.49 -6.87
C GLY A 70 -0.09 -10.95 -6.86
N PRO A 71 -0.61 -11.37 -5.70
CA PRO A 71 0.05 -11.32 -4.40
C PRO A 71 0.97 -12.52 -4.12
N LEU A 72 1.89 -12.32 -3.19
CA LEU A 72 2.71 -13.38 -2.59
C LEU A 72 2.03 -13.88 -1.32
N PHE A 73 2.00 -15.20 -1.17
CA PHE A 73 1.52 -15.88 0.03
C PHE A 73 2.68 -16.61 0.71
N ASP A 74 2.78 -16.45 2.02
CA ASP A 74 3.58 -17.31 2.88
C ASP A 74 2.71 -18.51 3.31
N VAL A 75 3.18 -19.71 3.00
CA VAL A 75 2.49 -20.98 3.29
C VAL A 75 3.27 -21.85 4.28
N SER A 76 4.26 -21.29 4.97
CA SER A 76 5.05 -22.00 5.98
C SER A 76 4.27 -22.30 7.27
N GLY A 77 3.19 -21.54 7.53
CA GLY A 77 2.32 -21.69 8.69
C GLY A 77 1.16 -22.68 8.50
N LYS A 78 0.23 -22.69 9.46
CA LYS A 78 -0.98 -23.51 9.41
C LYS A 78 -1.98 -23.05 8.33
N GLU A 79 -1.96 -21.76 8.01
CA GLU A 79 -2.83 -21.14 7.02
C GLU A 79 -2.00 -20.22 6.11
N PRO A 80 -2.36 -20.09 4.81
CA PRO A 80 -1.70 -19.16 3.91
C PRO A 80 -1.88 -17.70 4.35
N VAL A 81 -0.78 -16.95 4.45
CA VAL A 81 -0.79 -15.53 4.81
C VAL A 81 -0.39 -14.68 3.60
N ASN A 82 -1.23 -13.73 3.22
CA ASN A 82 -0.93 -12.80 2.13
C ASN A 82 0.05 -11.70 2.61
N VAL A 83 1.34 -11.90 2.35
CA VAL A 83 2.40 -10.96 2.77
C VAL A 83 2.36 -9.65 1.99
N THR A 84 1.85 -9.65 0.76
CA THR A 84 1.62 -8.43 -0.01
C THR A 84 0.62 -7.51 0.70
N ASN A 85 -0.50 -8.07 1.18
CA ASN A 85 -1.52 -7.30 1.87
C ASN A 85 -1.04 -6.80 3.25
N GLN A 86 -0.17 -7.57 3.93
CA GLN A 86 0.44 -7.12 5.18
C GLN A 86 1.32 -5.89 4.96
N LEU A 87 2.12 -5.88 3.89
CA LEU A 87 2.89 -4.70 3.47
C LEU A 87 1.96 -3.52 3.12
N LEU A 88 0.88 -3.75 2.39
CA LEU A 88 -0.06 -2.67 2.03
C LEU A 88 -0.83 -2.12 3.23
N SER A 89 -1.05 -2.94 4.27
CA SER A 89 -1.73 -2.53 5.49
C SER A 89 -0.94 -1.45 6.25
N SER A 90 0.39 -1.50 6.25
CA SER A 90 1.21 -0.44 6.84
C SER A 90 1.11 0.89 6.07
N LYS A 91 0.95 0.82 4.74
CA LYS A 91 0.68 2.03 3.91
C LYS A 91 -0.73 2.58 4.15
N MET A 92 -1.70 1.74 4.47
CA MET A 92 -3.05 2.19 4.85
C MET A 92 -3.02 3.05 6.12
N ASP A 93 -2.10 2.78 7.05
CA ASP A 93 -1.97 3.58 8.26
C ASP A 93 -1.55 5.02 8.00
N ALA A 94 -0.78 5.28 6.94
CA ALA A 94 -0.43 6.63 6.52
C ALA A 94 -1.64 7.43 5.97
N LEU A 95 -2.77 6.76 5.68
CA LEU A 95 -3.99 7.37 5.16
C LEU A 95 -5.03 7.64 6.25
N LYS A 96 -4.75 7.33 7.53
CA LYS A 96 -5.71 7.45 8.64
C LYS A 96 -6.40 8.82 8.70
N ASP A 97 -5.66 9.90 8.53
CA ASP A 97 -6.21 11.27 8.61
C ASP A 97 -7.14 11.63 7.45
N GLN A 98 -7.01 10.91 6.33
CA GLN A 98 -7.85 11.07 5.15
C GLN A 98 -9.14 10.25 5.23
N MET A 99 -9.22 9.32 6.18
CA MET A 99 -10.40 8.47 6.37
C MET A 99 -11.57 9.26 6.92
N ILE A 100 -12.78 8.83 6.56
CA ILE A 100 -14.00 9.27 7.23
C ILE A 100 -14.42 8.19 8.21
N VAL A 101 -14.45 8.52 9.50
CA VAL A 101 -14.63 7.54 10.57
C VAL A 101 -16.04 7.65 11.16
N TYR A 102 -16.80 6.57 11.06
CA TYR A 102 -18.06 6.36 11.75
C TYR A 102 -17.81 5.45 12.94
N LYS A 103 -17.55 6.07 14.09
CA LYS A 103 -17.11 5.36 15.29
C LYS A 103 -18.28 4.71 16.02
N ALA A 104 -18.14 3.43 16.35
CA ALA A 104 -19.08 2.73 17.20
C ALA A 104 -18.95 3.22 18.66
N PRO A 105 -20.06 3.40 19.39
CA PRO A 105 -20.01 3.77 20.82
C PRO A 105 -19.28 2.74 21.69
N LYS A 106 -19.43 1.44 21.37
CA LYS A 106 -18.74 0.32 22.01
C LYS A 106 -17.97 -0.47 20.96
N GLU A 107 -16.79 0.02 20.60
CA GLU A 107 -15.95 -0.55 19.53
C GLU A 107 -15.48 -1.96 19.86
N LYS A 108 -15.83 -2.91 19.00
CA LYS A 108 -15.38 -4.32 18.99
C LYS A 108 -14.54 -4.65 17.76
N HIS A 109 -14.88 -4.03 16.63
CA HIS A 109 -14.21 -4.24 15.36
C HIS A 109 -14.00 -2.92 14.63
N VAL A 110 -12.92 -2.85 13.86
CA VAL A 110 -12.63 -1.72 12.98
C VAL A 110 -12.44 -2.24 11.57
N ILE A 111 -13.28 -1.77 10.64
CA ILE A 111 -13.15 -2.09 9.23
C ILE A 111 -12.81 -0.83 8.43
N THR A 112 -11.93 -0.98 7.44
CA THR A 112 -11.70 0.04 6.41
C THR A 112 -12.44 -0.36 5.15
N VAL A 113 -13.30 0.52 4.65
CA VAL A 113 -14.15 0.26 3.48
C VAL A 113 -13.78 1.25 2.38
N PHE A 114 -13.35 0.72 1.24
CA PHE A 114 -13.20 1.48 0.01
C PHE A 114 -14.59 1.71 -0.60
N THR A 115 -15.04 2.96 -0.66
CA THR A 115 -16.43 3.30 -1.01
C THR A 115 -16.54 4.23 -2.22
N ASP A 116 -17.54 3.99 -3.06
CA ASP A 116 -17.90 4.83 -4.21
C ASP A 116 -19.31 5.41 -3.99
N ILE A 117 -19.45 6.73 -4.01
CA ILE A 117 -20.74 7.42 -3.84
C ILE A 117 -21.72 7.19 -5.00
N THR A 118 -21.31 6.47 -6.05
CA THR A 118 -22.17 6.06 -7.17
C THR A 118 -22.51 4.57 -7.15
N CYS A 119 -22.01 3.81 -6.17
CA CYS A 119 -22.28 2.38 -6.03
C CYS A 119 -23.53 2.13 -5.16
N GLY A 120 -24.50 1.39 -5.69
CA GLY A 120 -25.75 1.05 -4.99
C GLY A 120 -25.53 0.32 -3.66
N TYR A 121 -24.58 -0.63 -3.60
CA TYR A 121 -24.26 -1.33 -2.36
C TYR A 121 -23.53 -0.45 -1.34
N CYS A 122 -22.70 0.49 -1.80
CA CYS A 122 -22.09 1.48 -0.91
C CYS A 122 -23.15 2.39 -0.26
N HIS A 123 -24.22 2.75 -1.00
CA HIS A 123 -25.36 3.46 -0.43
C HIS A 123 -26.08 2.62 0.62
N LYS A 124 -26.38 1.35 0.32
CA LYS A 124 -27.06 0.46 1.27
C LYS A 124 -26.25 0.30 2.56
N LEU A 125 -24.94 0.04 2.45
CA LEU A 125 -24.05 -0.06 3.61
C LEU A 125 -24.09 1.22 4.46
N HIS A 126 -24.04 2.39 3.81
CA HIS A 126 -24.09 3.66 4.51
C HIS A 126 -25.44 3.95 5.17
N GLN A 127 -26.56 3.55 4.57
CA GLN A 127 -27.89 3.66 5.19
C GLN A 127 -28.01 2.85 6.48
N GLN A 128 -27.31 1.73 6.56
CA GLN A 128 -27.29 0.84 7.73
C GLN A 128 -26.16 1.15 8.71
N MET A 129 -25.48 2.31 8.58
CA MET A 129 -24.31 2.65 9.40
C MET A 129 -24.61 2.59 10.91
N LYS A 130 -25.79 3.03 11.32
CA LYS A 130 -26.22 2.97 12.72
C LYS A 130 -26.26 1.53 13.23
N GLU A 131 -26.83 0.61 12.45
CA GLU A 131 -26.90 -0.81 12.83
C GLU A 131 -25.51 -1.42 13.02
N TYR A 132 -24.56 -1.11 12.11
CA TYR A 132 -23.16 -1.54 12.26
C TYR A 132 -22.51 -0.96 13.52
N ASN A 133 -22.70 0.33 13.79
CA ASN A 133 -22.14 0.98 14.97
C ASN A 133 -22.74 0.45 16.28
N ASP A 134 -24.05 0.16 16.30
CA ASP A 134 -24.74 -0.45 17.45
C ASP A 134 -24.22 -1.87 17.74
N LEU A 135 -23.82 -2.62 16.71
CA LEU A 135 -23.14 -3.92 16.84
C LEU A 135 -21.68 -3.82 17.28
N GLY A 136 -21.13 -2.60 17.39
CA GLY A 136 -19.75 -2.35 17.79
C GLY A 136 -18.74 -2.30 16.64
N ILE A 137 -19.20 -2.13 15.41
CA ILE A 137 -18.33 -2.06 14.23
C ILE A 137 -18.08 -0.60 13.87
N THR A 138 -16.84 -0.15 14.02
CA THR A 138 -16.37 1.14 13.52
C THR A 138 -16.04 1.02 12.04
N VAL A 139 -16.60 1.91 11.22
CA VAL A 139 -16.37 1.92 9.76
C VAL A 139 -15.53 3.13 9.37
N ARG A 140 -14.41 2.87 8.68
CA ARG A 140 -13.51 3.91 8.14
C ARG A 140 -13.61 3.92 6.62
N TYR A 141 -14.13 4.98 6.02
CA TYR A 141 -14.18 5.10 4.57
C TYR A 141 -12.91 5.67 3.98
N LEU A 142 -12.46 5.06 2.88
CA LEU A 142 -11.56 5.66 1.90
C LEU A 142 -12.29 5.76 0.56
N ALA A 143 -12.13 6.88 -0.12
CA ALA A 143 -12.74 7.08 -1.42
C ALA A 143 -12.10 6.12 -2.45
N PHE A 144 -12.92 5.32 -3.11
CA PHE A 144 -12.53 4.48 -4.23
C PHE A 144 -13.51 4.64 -5.38
N ARG A 145 -12.99 4.71 -6.59
CA ARG A 145 -13.78 4.97 -7.79
C ARG A 145 -13.67 3.79 -8.72
N ALA A 146 -14.67 2.91 -8.70
CA ALA A 146 -14.63 1.66 -9.46
C ALA A 146 -14.55 1.90 -10.98
N ARG A 147 -15.12 3.01 -11.47
CA ARG A 147 -15.06 3.43 -12.88
C ARG A 147 -13.83 4.31 -13.22
N GLY A 148 -12.82 4.32 -12.36
CA GLY A 148 -11.62 5.13 -12.55
C GLY A 148 -11.83 6.64 -12.38
N TRP A 149 -10.72 7.36 -12.54
CA TRP A 149 -10.64 8.82 -12.41
C TRP A 149 -10.85 9.50 -13.77
N LEU A 150 -12.09 9.52 -14.27
CA LEU A 150 -12.42 10.30 -15.47
C LEU A 150 -12.22 11.82 -15.24
N PRO A 151 -11.65 12.57 -16.21
CA PRO A 151 -11.31 13.99 -16.05
C PRO A 151 -12.49 14.90 -15.65
N ARG A 152 -13.70 14.58 -16.14
CA ARG A 152 -14.91 15.38 -15.92
C ARG A 152 -15.37 15.38 -14.46
N LEU A 153 -14.93 14.41 -13.66
CA LEU A 153 -15.36 14.21 -12.26
C LEU A 153 -14.35 14.67 -11.21
N LYS A 154 -13.10 15.00 -11.59
CA LYS A 154 -12.18 15.73 -10.69
C LYS A 154 -12.81 17.04 -10.19
N LYS A 155 -13.61 17.70 -11.04
CA LYS A 155 -14.34 18.94 -10.72
C LYS A 155 -15.44 18.76 -9.68
N THR A 156 -16.06 17.58 -9.57
CA THR A 156 -17.21 17.37 -8.68
C THR A 156 -16.79 17.17 -7.22
N CYS A 157 -15.65 16.50 -6.96
CA CYS A 157 -15.06 16.46 -5.63
C CYS A 157 -14.59 17.86 -5.18
N SER A 158 -13.91 18.60 -6.08
CA SER A 158 -13.47 19.98 -5.83
C SER A 158 -14.62 20.95 -5.53
N ARG A 159 -15.75 20.86 -6.24
CA ARG A 159 -16.95 21.70 -6.01
C ARG A 159 -17.63 21.48 -4.66
N SER A 160 -17.42 20.34 -4.01
CA SER A 160 -17.99 20.06 -2.69
C SER A 160 -17.24 20.73 -1.53
N GLY A 161 -16.16 21.49 -1.80
CA GLY A 161 -15.40 22.23 -0.79
C GLY A 161 -14.76 21.34 0.28
N ALA A 162 -14.65 20.04 0.01
CA ALA A 162 -13.97 19.07 0.84
C ALA A 162 -12.73 18.59 0.06
N PRO A 163 -11.63 18.21 0.74
CA PRO A 163 -10.43 17.77 0.05
C PRO A 163 -10.79 16.66 -0.96
N PRO A 164 -10.04 16.50 -2.07
CA PRO A 164 -10.38 15.54 -3.13
C PRO A 164 -10.59 14.09 -2.65
N THR A 165 -10.25 13.82 -1.39
CA THR A 165 -10.32 12.57 -0.64
C THR A 165 -11.58 12.42 0.25
N ARG A 166 -12.36 13.48 0.50
CA ARG A 166 -13.49 13.47 1.45
C ARG A 166 -14.77 14.02 0.80
N PRO A 167 -15.74 13.20 0.37
CA PRO A 167 -16.99 13.72 -0.15
C PRO A 167 -17.83 14.38 0.96
N ARG A 168 -18.33 15.62 0.75
CA ARG A 168 -19.22 16.32 1.71
C ARG A 168 -20.49 15.52 2.05
N ARG A 169 -20.91 14.59 1.19
CA ARG A 169 -22.10 13.73 1.41
C ARG A 169 -21.84 12.57 2.38
N LEU A 170 -20.58 12.31 2.73
CA LEU A 170 -20.18 11.24 3.63
C LEU A 170 -19.61 11.77 4.94
N THR A 171 -19.67 13.07 5.23
CA THR A 171 -19.23 13.57 6.54
C THR A 171 -20.23 13.14 7.62
N PRO A 172 -19.77 12.59 8.75
CA PRO A 172 -20.64 12.33 9.89
C PRO A 172 -21.34 13.63 10.34
N PRO A 173 -22.55 13.54 10.91
CA PRO A 173 -23.23 14.68 11.51
C PRO A 173 -22.42 15.28 12.67
#